data_AF-A0A165KS77-F1
#
_entry.id   AF-A0A165KS77-F1
#
_cell.length_a   1.000
_cell.length_b   1.000
_cell.length_c   1.000
_cell.angle_alpha   90.00
_cell.angle_beta   90.00
_cell.angle_gamma   90.00
#
_symmetry.space_group_name_H-M   'P 1'
#
loop_
_entity.id
_entity.type
_entity.pdbx_description
1 polymer ?
#
loop_
_entity_poly.entity_id
_entity_poly.type
_entity_poly.pdbx_seq_one_letter_code
_entity_poly.pdbx_strand_id
1 'polypeptide(L)'
;MREKIGKALKTHVEAIQKALTEYNRLAAHLNPPKPPLSPKEVLDMATLSEFDFLHDARQDIRQQPWAQHANRKAMNAYFNVKHAGEEIKWLNIELS
;
A
#
# COMPACT_ATOMS: atom_id res chain seq x y z
N MET A 1 -1.96 11.93 -13.87
CA MET A 1 -1.64 10.90 -12.86
C MET A 1 -2.89 10.34 -12.17
N ARG A 2 -3.77 11.19 -11.63
CA ARG A 2 -5.03 10.78 -10.95
C ARG A 2 -5.94 9.87 -11.79
N GLU A 3 -6.11 10.14 -13.08
CA GLU A 3 -6.93 9.31 -13.97
C GLU A 3 -6.38 7.89 -14.17
N LYS A 4 -5.06 7.73 -14.22
CA LYS A 4 -4.41 6.42 -14.38
C LYS A 4 -4.62 5.57 -13.13
N ILE A 5 -4.54 6.18 -11.95
CA ILE A 5 -4.82 5.53 -10.66
C ILE A 5 -6.29 5.09 -10.60
N GLY A 6 -7.23 5.96 -10.97
CA GLY A 6 -8.64 5.62 -11.02
C GLY A 6 -8.96 4.45 -11.95
N LYS A 7 -8.36 4.42 -13.15
CA LYS A 7 -8.51 3.31 -14.11
C LYS A 7 -7.94 2.00 -13.58
N ALA A 8 -6.74 2.04 -12.98
CA ALA A 8 -6.11 0.87 -12.38
C ALA A 8 -6.97 0.30 -11.24
N LEU A 9 -7.48 1.17 -10.36
CA LEU A 9 -8.34 0.76 -9.25
C LEU A 9 -9.64 0.12 -9.75
N LYS A 10 -10.28 0.72 -10.77
CA LYS A 10 -11.50 0.16 -11.37
C LYS A 10 -11.25 -1.23 -11.96
N THR A 11 -10.16 -1.38 -12.72
CA THR A 11 -9.78 -2.67 -13.34
C THR A 11 -9.53 -3.74 -12.27
N HIS A 12 -8.89 -3.34 -11.17
CA HIS A 12 -8.63 -4.24 -10.05
C HIS A 12 -9.92 -4.68 -9.34
N VAL A 13 -10.86 -3.76 -9.10
CA VAL A 13 -12.18 -4.09 -8.51
C VAL A 13 -12.95 -5.06 -9.40
N GLU A 14 -12.96 -4.84 -10.70
CA GLU A 14 -13.61 -5.75 -11.67
C GLU A 14 -12.97 -7.15 -11.66
N ALA A 15 -11.65 -7.23 -11.53
CA ALA A 15 -10.96 -8.52 -11.43
C ALA A 15 -11.35 -9.29 -10.15
N ILE A 16 -11.42 -8.62 -9.01
CA ILE A 16 -11.86 -9.23 -7.74
C ILE A 16 -13.31 -9.73 -7.84
N GLN A 17 -14.22 -8.93 -8.42
CA GLN A 17 -15.62 -9.33 -8.60
C GLN A 17 -15.75 -10.59 -9.47
N LYS A 18 -14.98 -10.68 -10.56
CA LYS A 18 -14.96 -11.87 -11.43
C LYS A 18 -14.42 -13.09 -10.69
N ALA A 19 -13.30 -12.93 -9.98
CA ALA A 19 -12.72 -14.02 -9.18
C ALA A 19 -13.69 -14.53 -8.10
N LEU A 20 -14.40 -13.62 -7.42
CA LEU A 20 -15.40 -13.98 -6.41
C LEU A 20 -16.59 -14.74 -7.00
N THR A 21 -17.05 -14.32 -8.18
CA THR A 21 -18.13 -15.00 -8.90
C THR A 21 -17.74 -16.44 -9.24
N GLU A 22 -16.54 -16.62 -9.77
CA GLU A 22 -16.02 -17.94 -10.13
C GLU A 22 -15.78 -18.82 -8.91
N TYR A 23 -15.24 -18.24 -7.82
CA TYR A 23 -15.11 -18.93 -6.54
C TYR A 23 -16.47 -19.44 -6.03
N ASN A 24 -17.49 -18.59 -5.99
CA ASN A 24 -18.83 -18.96 -5.51
C ASN A 24 -19.47 -20.06 -6.38
N ARG A 25 -19.24 -20.02 -7.70
CA ARG A 25 -19.65 -21.07 -8.62
C ARG A 25 -19.01 -22.42 -8.27
N LEU A 26 -17.70 -22.43 -8.07
CA LEU A 26 -16.96 -23.65 -7.71
C LEU A 26 -17.30 -24.15 -6.29
N ALA A 27 -17.49 -23.24 -5.35
CA ALA A 27 -17.83 -23.53 -3.95
C ALA A 27 -19.15 -24.32 -3.82
N ALA A 28 -20.12 -24.04 -4.69
CA ALA A 28 -21.39 -24.77 -4.76
C ALA A 28 -21.24 -26.24 -5.21
N HIS A 29 -20.16 -26.56 -5.93
CA HIS A 29 -19.88 -27.92 -6.42
C HIS A 29 -19.00 -28.75 -5.46
N LEU A 30 -18.54 -28.17 -4.34
CA LEU A 30 -17.78 -28.91 -3.32
C LEU A 30 -18.70 -29.87 -2.55
N ASN A 31 -18.11 -30.88 -1.91
CA ASN A 31 -18.84 -31.80 -1.04
C ASN A 31 -18.20 -31.81 0.37
N PRO A 32 -18.83 -31.17 1.38
CA PRO A 32 -20.13 -30.49 1.32
C PRO A 32 -20.07 -29.14 0.56
N PRO A 33 -21.20 -28.68 -0.01
CA PRO A 33 -21.27 -27.36 -0.65
C PRO A 33 -20.90 -26.26 0.34
N LYS A 34 -20.04 -25.33 -0.08
CA LYS A 34 -19.68 -24.17 0.74
C LYS A 34 -20.64 -22.99 0.48
N PRO A 35 -21.00 -22.21 1.51
CA PRO A 35 -21.82 -21.02 1.32
C PRO A 35 -21.09 -19.98 0.45
N PRO A 36 -21.82 -19.21 -0.38
CA PRO A 36 -21.22 -18.17 -1.21
C PRO A 36 -20.71 -17.01 -0.34
N LEU A 37 -19.59 -16.44 -0.74
CA LEU A 37 -19.02 -15.24 -0.12
C LEU A 37 -19.56 -13.98 -0.80
N SER A 38 -19.97 -13.00 0.01
CA SER A 38 -20.32 -11.67 -0.45
C SER A 38 -19.09 -10.79 -0.65
N PRO A 39 -19.14 -9.78 -1.54
CA PRO A 39 -18.05 -8.81 -1.70
C PRO A 39 -17.70 -8.08 -0.39
N LYS A 40 -18.70 -7.83 0.46
CA LYS A 40 -18.50 -7.18 1.76
C LYS A 40 -17.70 -8.07 2.70
N GLU A 41 -18.05 -9.35 2.81
CA GLU A 41 -17.30 -10.30 3.66
C GLU A 41 -15.85 -10.43 3.21
N VAL A 42 -15.59 -10.47 1.91
CA VAL A 42 -14.21 -10.50 1.38
C VAL A 42 -13.43 -9.24 1.78
N LEU A 43 -14.06 -8.07 1.69
CA LEU A 43 -13.43 -6.81 2.08
C LEU A 43 -13.17 -6.74 3.59
N ASP A 44 -14.15 -7.17 4.40
CA ASP A 44 -14.03 -7.20 5.86
C ASP A 44 -12.91 -8.17 6.28
N MET A 45 -12.84 -9.37 5.67
CA MET A 45 -11.78 -10.35 5.91
C MET A 45 -10.39 -9.82 5.48
N ALA A 46 -10.30 -9.16 4.33
CA ALA A 46 -9.05 -8.57 3.85
C ALA A 46 -8.57 -7.44 4.78
N THR A 47 -9.50 -6.60 5.25
CA THR A 47 -9.21 -5.51 6.19
C THR A 47 -8.73 -6.04 7.53
N LEU A 48 -9.38 -7.09 8.06
CA LEU A 48 -8.95 -7.76 9.29
C LEU A 48 -7.58 -8.42 9.10
N SER A 49 -7.36 -9.11 7.98
CA SER A 49 -6.07 -9.75 7.67
C SER A 49 -4.94 -8.73 7.54
N GLU A 50 -5.20 -7.58 6.90
CA GLU A 50 -4.23 -6.48 6.81
C GLU A 50 -3.96 -5.86 8.18
N PHE A 51 -4.99 -5.69 9.01
CA PHE A 51 -4.85 -5.17 10.36
C PHE A 51 -4.04 -6.12 11.26
N ASP A 52 -4.33 -7.42 11.22
CA ASP A 52 -3.59 -8.45 11.97
C ASP A 52 -2.15 -8.54 11.47
N PHE A 53 -1.93 -8.48 10.15
CA PHE A 53 -0.59 -8.39 9.59
C PHE A 53 0.15 -7.14 10.07
N LEU A 54 -0.50 -5.98 10.11
CA LEU A 54 0.11 -4.75 10.64
C LEU A 54 0.36 -4.83 12.14
N HIS A 55 -0.49 -5.54 12.89
CA HIS A 55 -0.30 -5.78 14.31
C HIS A 55 0.92 -6.68 14.56
N ASP A 56 1.04 -7.78 13.83
CA ASP A 56 2.15 -8.73 13.96
C ASP A 56 3.46 -8.19 13.39
N ALA A 57 3.39 -7.35 12.34
CA ALA A 57 4.52 -6.67 11.75
C ALA A 57 4.91 -5.37 12.49
N ARG A 58 4.24 -5.01 13.60
CA ARG A 58 4.70 -3.91 14.47
C ARG A 58 6.02 -4.31 15.14
N GLN A 59 7.12 -4.17 14.41
CA GLN A 59 8.33 -3.69 15.04
C GLN A 59 8.01 -2.32 15.64
N ASP A 60 8.38 -2.11 16.90
CA ASP A 60 8.29 -0.79 17.50
C ASP A 60 9.26 0.15 16.75
N ILE A 61 8.75 0.81 15.72
CA ILE A 61 9.53 1.70 14.86
C ILE A 61 10.14 2.84 15.66
N ARG A 62 9.62 3.14 16.86
CA ARG A 62 10.19 4.16 17.76
C ARG A 62 11.57 3.76 18.26
N GLN A 63 11.91 2.47 18.25
CA GLN A 63 13.25 1.98 18.58
C GLN A 63 14.22 2.06 17.40
N GLN A 64 13.73 2.33 16.20
CA GLN A 64 14.59 2.40 15.02
C GLN A 64 15.46 3.66 15.07
N PRO A 65 16.75 3.59 14.66
CA PRO A 65 17.65 4.74 14.73
C PRO A 65 17.13 5.96 13.98
N TRP A 66 16.43 5.80 12.85
CA TRP A 66 15.87 6.91 12.06
C TRP A 66 14.63 7.54 12.70
N ALA A 67 13.95 6.85 13.63
CA ALA A 67 12.80 7.38 14.36
C ALA A 67 13.21 8.19 15.60
N GLN A 68 14.46 8.06 16.07
CA GLN A 68 14.99 8.85 17.19
C GLN A 68 15.07 10.33 16.81
N HIS A 69 14.57 11.21 17.68
CA HIS A 69 14.46 12.65 17.39
C HIS A 69 15.79 13.31 17.00
N ALA A 70 16.87 12.97 17.72
CA ALA A 70 18.20 13.51 17.43
C ALA A 70 18.70 13.09 16.04
N ASN A 71 18.56 11.81 15.71
CA ASN A 71 18.98 11.26 14.43
C ASN A 71 18.12 11.81 13.28
N ARG A 72 16.82 11.97 13.50
CA ARG A 72 15.90 12.56 12.52
C ARG A 72 16.27 14.01 12.21
N LYS A 73 16.59 14.81 13.24
CA LYS A 73 17.08 16.19 13.05
C LYS A 73 18.38 16.23 12.25
N ALA A 74 19.34 15.38 12.60
CA ALA A 74 20.62 15.30 11.89
C ALA A 74 20.43 14.87 10.43
N MET A 75 19.59 13.86 10.20
CA MET A 75 19.25 13.35 8.87
C MET A 75 18.59 14.43 8.01
N ASN A 76 17.60 15.15 8.54
CA ASN A 76 16.95 16.26 7.83
C ASN A 76 17.94 17.37 7.46
N ALA A 77 18.84 17.75 8.39
CA ALA A 77 19.85 18.76 8.10
C ALA A 77 20.80 18.31 6.97
N TYR A 78 21.27 17.07 7.02
CA TYR A 78 22.13 16.48 5.99
C TYR A 78 21.45 16.47 4.62
N PHE A 79 20.21 15.96 4.53
CA PHE A 79 19.51 15.88 3.26
C PHE A 79 19.10 17.26 2.71
N ASN A 80 18.76 18.23 3.56
CA ASN A 80 18.51 19.59 3.11
C ASN A 80 19.74 20.20 2.42
N VAL A 81 20.93 20.01 2.99
CA VAL A 81 22.19 20.49 2.37
C VAL A 81 22.48 19.77 1.06
N LYS A 82 22.29 18.44 1.04
CA LYS A 82 22.49 17.63 -0.16
C LYS A 82 21.55 18.07 -1.30
N HIS A 83 20.27 18.21 -1.01
CA HIS A 83 19.27 18.62 -2.00
C HIS A 83 19.47 20.05 -2.48
N ALA A 84 19.86 20.99 -1.61
CA ALA A 84 20.20 22.34 -2.04
C ALA A 84 21.34 22.35 -3.10
N GLY A 85 22.34 21.48 -2.93
CA GLY A 85 23.41 21.33 -3.94
C GLY A 85 22.92 20.74 -5.27
N GLU A 86 22.02 19.75 -5.19
CA GLU A 86 21.38 19.16 -6.38
C GLU A 86 20.50 20.19 -7.11
N GLU A 87 19.69 20.96 -6.39
CA GLU A 87 18.84 22.01 -6.94
C GLU A 87 19.65 23.11 -7.64
N ILE A 88 20.77 23.56 -7.05
CA ILE A 88 21.68 24.53 -7.70
C ILE A 88 22.19 23.98 -9.04
N LYS A 89 22.56 22.70 -9.09
CA LYS A 89 23.01 22.06 -10.33
C LYS A 89 21.90 22.00 -11.37
N TRP A 90 20.67 21.72 -10.96
CA TRP A 90 19.51 21.65 -11.87
C TRP A 90 19.12 23.03 -12.41
N LEU A 91 19.07 24.05 -11.54
CA LEU A 91 18.78 25.43 -11.93
C LEU A 91 19.75 25.96 -12.99
N ASN A 92 21.04 25.61 -12.89
CA ASN A 92 22.04 26.01 -13.90
C ASN A 92 21.81 25.36 -15.27
N ILE A 93 21.19 24.18 -15.33
CA ILE A 93 20.84 23.50 -16.58
C ILE A 93 19.57 24.14 -17.19
N GLU A 94 18.61 24.56 -16.36
CA GLU A 94 17.37 25.20 -16.83
C GLU A 94 17.57 26.65 -17.31
N LEU A 95 18.60 27.34 -16.81
CA LEU A 95 18.95 28.71 -17.20
C LEU A 95 19.92 28.82 -18.39
N SER A 96 20.44 27.69 -18.89
CA SER A 96 21.28 27.61 -20.11
C SER A 96 20.44 27.31 -21.34
#